data_AF-A0A0R3QS45-F1
#
_entry.id   AF-A0A0R3QS45-F1
#
_cell.length_a   1.000
_cell.length_b   1.000
_cell.length_c   1.000
_cell.angle_alpha   90.00
_cell.angle_beta   90.00
_cell.angle_gamma   90.00
#
_symmetry.space_group_name_H-M   'P 1'
#
loop_
_entity.id
_entity.type
_entity.pdbx_description
1 polymer ?
#
loop_
_entity_poly.entity_id
_entity_poly.type
_entity_poly.pdbx_seq_one_letter_code
_entity_poly.pdbx_strand_id
1 'polypeptide(L)'
;MKRQNIRTLSLIVCTLTYLVIGAAVFDALESDHEMQQRALVSKVRKSLIDKYNISSTDYRVLESIIIRSLPHRAGHQWKFGGAFYFATTVITTIGYGHSTPSTIGGKTFCMFYALAGIPLGLVMFQSIGERYQIF
;
A
#
# COMPACT_ATOMS: atom_id res chain seq x y z
N MET A 1 -36.55 19.14 0.39
CA MET A 1 -35.38 18.63 1.15
C MET A 1 -34.53 19.81 1.61
N LYS A 2 -33.92 19.76 2.82
CA LYS A 2 -33.01 20.82 3.29
C LYS A 2 -31.81 20.93 2.34
N ARG A 3 -31.33 22.15 2.08
CA ARG A 3 -30.20 22.44 1.18
C ARG A 3 -28.93 21.66 1.54
N GLN A 4 -28.71 21.40 2.82
CA GLN A 4 -27.61 20.57 3.33
C GLN A 4 -27.72 19.11 2.87
N ASN A 5 -28.92 18.51 2.95
CA ASN A 5 -29.14 17.13 2.54
C ASN A 5 -28.94 16.97 1.03
N ILE A 6 -29.36 17.96 0.23
CA ILE A 6 -29.16 17.97 -1.22
C ILE A 6 -27.66 18.02 -1.54
N ARG A 7 -26.90 18.91 -0.89
CA ARG A 7 -25.44 19.02 -1.09
C ARG A 7 -24.72 17.72 -0.75
N THR A 8 -25.03 17.12 0.40
CA THR A 8 -24.41 15.85 0.81
C THR A 8 -24.74 14.73 -0.16
N LEU A 9 -26.01 14.62 -0.60
CA LEU A 9 -26.42 13.61 -1.56
C LEU A 9 -25.70 13.81 -2.91
N SER A 10 -25.61 15.04 -3.40
CA SER A 10 -24.87 15.35 -4.63
C SER A 10 -23.39 14.96 -4.54
N LEU A 11 -22.72 15.24 -3.42
CA LEU A 11 -21.32 14.84 -3.24
C LEU A 11 -21.15 13.32 -3.24
N ILE A 12 -22.04 12.58 -2.56
CA ILE A 12 -22.02 11.12 -2.55
C ILE A 12 -22.18 10.58 -3.98
N VAL A 13 -23.18 11.06 -4.73
CA VAL A 13 -23.40 10.60 -6.11
C VAL A 13 -22.19 10.91 -6.98
N CYS A 14 -21.64 12.13 -6.91
CA CYS A 14 -20.44 12.50 -7.67
C CYS A 14 -19.24 11.58 -7.35
N THR A 15 -18.94 11.36 -6.07
CA THR A 15 -17.81 10.50 -5.68
C THR A 15 -18.01 9.06 -6.16
N LEU A 16 -19.22 8.51 -6.03
CA LEU A 16 -19.52 7.17 -6.53
C LEU A 16 -19.35 7.07 -8.04
N THR A 17 -19.86 8.05 -8.80
CA THR A 17 -19.67 8.07 -10.26
C THR A 17 -18.20 8.20 -10.66
N TYR A 18 -17.43 9.01 -9.93
CA TYR A 18 -15.99 9.17 -10.16
C TYR A 18 -15.24 7.85 -9.93
N LEU A 19 -15.58 7.11 -8.86
CA LEU A 19 -15.00 5.79 -8.58
C LEU A 19 -15.34 4.77 -9.68
N VAL A 20 -16.58 4.76 -10.18
CA VAL A 20 -17.00 3.85 -11.27
C VAL A 20 -16.24 4.14 -12.56
N ILE A 21 -16.11 5.42 -12.93
CA ILE A 21 -15.34 5.82 -14.12
C ILE A 21 -13.88 5.41 -13.95
N GLY A 22 -13.28 5.70 -12.78
CA GLY A 22 -11.90 5.31 -12.49
C GLY A 22 -11.70 3.80 -12.60
N ALA A 23 -12.59 3.00 -12.03
CA ALA A 23 -12.53 1.54 -12.11
C ALA A 23 -12.60 1.03 -13.56
N ALA A 24 -13.51 1.58 -14.38
CA ALA A 24 -13.64 1.19 -15.78
C ALA A 24 -12.39 1.54 -16.61
N VAL A 25 -11.79 2.72 -16.35
CA VAL A 25 -10.55 3.14 -17.02
C VAL A 25 -9.38 2.25 -16.60
N PHE A 26 -9.20 1.98 -15.29
CA PHE A 26 -8.12 1.12 -14.83
C PHE A 26 -8.25 -0.31 -15.34
N ASP A 27 -9.46 -0.88 -15.36
CA ASP A 27 -9.69 -2.21 -15.93
C ASP A 27 -9.34 -2.24 -17.43
N ALA A 28 -9.79 -1.24 -18.19
CA ALA A 28 -9.48 -1.16 -19.63
C ALA A 28 -7.97 -1.00 -19.93
N LEU A 29 -7.21 -0.35 -19.03
CA LEU A 29 -5.79 -0.09 -19.23
C LEU A 29 -4.89 -1.22 -18.72
N GLU A 30 -5.22 -1.83 -17.57
CA GLU A 30 -4.31 -2.71 -16.84
C GLU A 30 -4.69 -4.20 -16.94
N SER A 31 -5.95 -4.54 -17.23
CA SER A 31 -6.46 -5.92 -17.14
C SER A 31 -5.76 -6.88 -18.12
N ASP A 32 -5.58 -6.46 -19.38
CA ASP A 32 -4.86 -7.25 -20.39
C ASP A 32 -3.38 -7.42 -20.02
N HIS A 33 -2.75 -6.38 -19.48
CA HIS A 33 -1.35 -6.43 -19.06
C HIS A 33 -1.14 -7.39 -17.88
N GLU A 34 -1.99 -7.32 -16.86
CA GLU A 34 -1.97 -8.23 -15.71
C GLU A 34 -2.15 -9.69 -16.17
N MET A 35 -3.08 -9.94 -17.09
CA MET A 35 -3.34 -11.29 -17.61
C MET A 35 -2.13 -11.85 -18.36
N GLN A 36 -1.47 -11.04 -19.18
CA GLN A 36 -0.25 -11.42 -19.90
C GLN A 36 0.92 -11.70 -18.94
N GLN A 37 1.13 -10.82 -17.94
CA GLN A 37 2.16 -11.03 -16.92
C GLN A 37 1.91 -12.31 -16.13
N ARG A 38 0.66 -12.55 -15.72
CA ARG A 38 0.26 -13.77 -14.99
C ARG A 38 0.48 -15.02 -15.84
N ALA A 39 0.13 -14.96 -17.13
CA ALA A 39 0.38 -16.05 -18.07
C ALA A 39 1.89 -16.31 -18.23
N LEU A 40 2.71 -15.26 -18.36
CA LEU A 40 4.17 -15.38 -18.46
C LEU A 40 4.78 -16.02 -17.20
N VAL A 41 4.41 -15.53 -16.01
CA VAL A 41 4.89 -16.09 -14.74
C VAL A 41 4.47 -17.57 -14.62
N SER A 42 3.25 -17.92 -15.02
CA SER A 42 2.80 -19.32 -15.01
C SER A 42 3.57 -20.21 -15.99
N LYS A 43 3.96 -19.69 -17.15
CA LYS A 43 4.79 -20.39 -18.14
C LYS A 43 6.20 -20.63 -17.59
N VAL A 44 6.85 -19.59 -17.07
CA VAL A 44 8.18 -19.68 -16.46
C VAL A 44 8.18 -20.65 -15.28
N ARG A 45 7.14 -20.59 -14.43
CA ARG A 45 6.94 -21.52 -13.31
C ARG A 45 6.91 -22.98 -13.79
N LYS A 46 6.11 -23.31 -14.81
CA LYS A 46 6.05 -24.67 -15.38
C LYS A 46 7.39 -25.10 -15.94
N SER A 47 8.04 -24.25 -16.75
CA SER A 47 9.36 -24.55 -17.31
C SER A 47 10.43 -24.82 -16.24
N LEU A 48 10.40 -24.12 -15.10
CA LEU A 48 11.32 -24.36 -13.99
C LEU A 48 11.05 -25.70 -13.30
N ILE A 49 9.77 -26.01 -13.04
CA ILE A 49 9.35 -27.26 -12.40
C ILE A 49 9.80 -28.45 -13.25
N ASP A 50 9.53 -28.41 -14.56
CA ASP A 50 9.84 -29.51 -15.47
C ASP A 50 11.36 -29.65 -15.70
N LYS A 51 12.07 -28.53 -15.87
CA LYS A 51 13.53 -28.51 -16.13
C LYS A 51 14.35 -29.05 -14.95
N TYR A 52 13.91 -28.79 -13.72
CA TYR A 52 14.64 -29.16 -12.50
C TYR A 52 13.96 -30.28 -11.70
N ASN A 53 12.87 -30.86 -12.22
CA ASN A 53 12.09 -31.92 -11.58
C ASN A 53 11.68 -31.58 -10.12
N ILE A 54 11.20 -30.35 -9.91
CA ILE A 54 10.85 -29.82 -8.58
C ILE A 54 9.42 -30.23 -8.21
N SER A 55 9.21 -30.81 -7.04
CA SER A 55 7.85 -31.11 -6.55
C SER A 55 7.03 -29.83 -6.31
N SER A 56 5.71 -29.89 -6.50
CA SER A 56 4.81 -28.76 -6.23
C SER A 56 4.91 -28.26 -4.78
N THR A 57 5.21 -29.15 -3.84
CA THR A 57 5.37 -28.81 -2.42
C THR A 57 6.66 -28.01 -2.20
N ASP A 58 7.77 -28.45 -2.79
CA ASP A 58 9.07 -27.80 -2.67
C ASP A 58 9.06 -26.43 -3.34
N TYR A 59 8.39 -26.31 -4.49
CA TYR A 59 8.19 -25.02 -5.15
C TYR A 59 7.45 -24.03 -4.25
N ARG A 60 6.42 -24.46 -3.50
CA ARG A 60 5.69 -23.59 -2.56
C ARG A 60 6.58 -23.13 -1.41
N VAL A 61 7.45 -24.01 -0.90
CA VAL A 61 8.43 -23.63 0.13
C VAL A 61 9.38 -22.58 -0.44
N LEU A 62 9.93 -22.81 -1.63
CA LEU A 62 10.81 -21.87 -2.32
C LEU A 62 10.14 -20.51 -2.56
N GLU A 63 8.90 -20.51 -3.07
CA GLU A 63 8.08 -19.31 -3.27
C GLU A 63 7.89 -18.54 -1.95
N SER A 64 7.59 -19.25 -0.84
CA SER A 64 7.44 -18.62 0.47
C SER A 64 8.74 -18.00 1.00
N ILE A 65 9.90 -18.64 0.76
CA ILE A 65 11.21 -18.12 1.15
C ILE A 65 11.53 -16.86 0.34
N ILE A 66 11.27 -16.88 -0.97
CA ILE A 66 11.50 -15.72 -1.85
C ILE A 66 10.65 -14.54 -1.39
N ILE A 67 9.34 -14.73 -1.17
CA ILE A 67 8.43 -13.66 -0.72
C ILE A 67 8.88 -13.07 0.63
N ARG A 68 9.25 -13.91 1.61
CA ARG A 68 9.74 -13.44 2.92
C ARG A 68 11.10 -12.75 2.85
N SER A 69 11.93 -13.12 1.87
CA SER A 69 13.23 -12.49 1.65
C SER A 69 13.13 -11.12 0.97
N LEU A 70 12.03 -10.83 0.26
CA LEU A 70 11.87 -9.64 -0.57
C LEU A 70 12.12 -8.31 0.19
N PRO A 71 11.57 -8.09 1.40
CA PRO A 71 11.83 -6.86 2.17
C PRO A 71 13.28 -6.71 2.61
N HIS A 72 14.00 -7.82 2.75
CA HIS A 72 15.40 -7.84 3.18
C HIS A 72 16.37 -7.54 2.03
N ARG A 73 15.92 -7.62 0.76
CA ARG A 73 16.74 -7.28 -0.41
C ARG A 73 17.14 -5.81 -0.46
N ALA A 74 16.30 -4.92 0.05
CA ALA A 74 16.56 -3.49 0.13
C ALA A 74 17.52 -3.11 1.28
N GLY A 75 18.08 -4.09 1.99
CA GLY A 75 18.98 -3.88 3.13
C GLY A 75 18.26 -3.82 4.48
N HIS A 76 18.99 -3.40 5.51
CA HIS A 76 18.51 -3.42 6.90
C HIS A 76 17.57 -2.24 7.19
N GLN A 77 16.25 -2.45 6.96
CA GLN A 77 15.21 -1.42 7.05
C GLN A 77 15.00 -0.83 8.46
N TRP A 78 15.37 -1.55 9.52
CA TRP A 78 15.09 -1.15 10.91
C TRP A 78 16.25 -0.48 11.65
N LYS A 79 17.20 0.14 10.92
CA LYS A 79 18.10 1.13 11.52
C LYS A 79 17.37 2.46 11.72
N PHE A 80 17.92 3.36 12.54
CA PHE A 80 17.28 4.63 12.88
C PHE A 80 16.71 5.40 11.68
N GLY A 81 17.47 5.53 10.58
CA GLY A 81 17.00 6.23 9.38
C GLY A 81 15.76 5.58 8.73
N GLY A 82 15.72 4.25 8.63
CA GLY A 82 14.56 3.53 8.10
C GLY A 82 13.38 3.53 9.06
N ALA A 83 13.62 3.48 10.37
CA ALA A 83 12.58 3.64 11.39
C ALA A 83 11.96 5.05 11.37
N PHE A 84 12.78 6.09 11.18
CA PHE A 84 12.32 7.47 11.04
C PHE A 84 11.48 7.66 9.77
N TYR A 85 11.92 7.09 8.65
CA TYR A 85 11.15 7.06 7.42
C TYR A 85 9.81 6.35 7.60
N PHE A 86 9.79 5.15 8.21
CA PHE A 86 8.56 4.43 8.53
C PHE A 86 7.62 5.28 9.40
N ALA A 87 8.12 5.89 10.48
CA ALA A 87 7.35 6.77 11.35
C ALA A 87 6.71 7.94 10.57
N THR A 88 7.45 8.54 9.65
CA THR A 88 6.95 9.60 8.75
C THR A 88 5.81 9.09 7.86
N THR A 89 5.95 7.89 7.27
CA THR A 89 4.90 7.31 6.42
C THR A 89 3.63 6.96 7.20
N VAL A 90 3.74 6.68 8.51
CA VAL A 90 2.59 6.42 9.38
C VAL A 90 1.84 7.72 9.69
N ILE A 91 2.53 8.78 10.13
CA ILE A 91 1.86 10.05 10.49
C ILE A 91 1.26 10.76 9.27
N THR A 92 1.85 10.58 8.09
CA THR A 92 1.37 11.16 6.82
C THR A 92 0.28 10.31 6.16
N THR A 93 -0.03 9.14 6.71
CA THR A 93 -0.99 8.17 6.13
C THR A 93 -0.63 7.65 4.73
N ILE A 94 0.64 7.80 4.29
CA ILE A 94 1.11 7.30 2.98
C ILE A 94 1.19 5.77 2.98
N GLY A 95 1.85 5.19 3.99
CA GLY A 95 1.84 3.74 4.23
C GLY A 95 2.26 2.84 3.06
N TYR A 96 3.42 3.07 2.44
CA TYR A 96 3.92 2.28 1.28
C TYR A 96 3.96 0.75 1.46
N GLY A 97 4.01 0.24 2.70
CA GLY A 97 3.94 -1.21 2.98
C GLY A 97 5.21 -2.03 2.69
N HIS A 98 6.28 -1.44 2.16
CA HIS A 98 7.56 -2.14 1.94
C HIS A 98 8.27 -2.52 3.26
N SER A 99 8.01 -1.77 4.34
CA SER A 99 8.52 -2.03 5.70
C SER A 99 7.35 -1.98 6.68
N THR A 100 7.04 -3.10 7.32
CA THR A 100 5.92 -3.21 8.28
C THR A 100 6.36 -3.91 9.56
N PRO A 101 5.87 -3.46 10.75
CA PRO A 101 6.22 -4.10 12.01
C PRO A 101 5.71 -5.55 12.01
N SER A 102 6.64 -6.49 12.12
CA SER A 102 6.32 -7.92 12.14
C SER A 102 6.02 -8.44 13.55
N THR A 103 6.52 -7.74 14.58
CA THR A 103 6.33 -8.12 15.98
C THR A 103 4.99 -7.63 16.52
N ILE A 104 4.42 -8.36 17.48
CA ILE A 104 3.18 -7.96 18.16
C ILE A 104 3.36 -6.59 18.82
N GLY A 105 4.47 -6.38 19.54
CA GLY A 105 4.79 -5.10 20.17
C GLY A 105 4.90 -3.94 19.19
N GLY A 106 5.55 -4.16 18.03
CA GLY A 106 5.66 -3.14 16.99
C GLY A 106 4.32 -2.76 16.36
N LYS A 107 3.44 -3.75 16.15
CA LYS A 107 2.07 -3.51 15.64
C LYS A 107 1.23 -2.72 16.64
N THR A 108 1.23 -3.14 17.90
CA THR A 108 0.50 -2.45 18.98
C THR A 108 1.00 -1.03 19.15
N PHE A 109 2.32 -0.82 19.19
CA PHE A 109 2.90 0.52 19.23
C PHE A 109 2.49 1.35 18.02
N CYS A 110 2.54 0.79 16.80
CA CYS A 110 2.14 1.49 15.58
C CYS A 110 0.68 1.97 15.63
N MET A 111 -0.25 1.19 16.21
CA MET A 111 -1.65 1.60 16.37
C MET A 111 -1.79 2.83 17.28
N PHE A 112 -1.16 2.80 18.46
CA PHE A 112 -1.20 3.94 19.38
C PHE A 112 -0.44 5.15 18.84
N TYR A 113 0.68 4.92 18.16
CA TYR A 113 1.47 5.96 17.50
C TYR A 113 0.67 6.66 16.40
N ALA A 114 -0.06 5.90 15.57
CA ALA A 114 -0.92 6.47 14.53
C ALA A 114 -2.10 7.27 15.12
N LEU A 115 -2.71 6.78 16.20
CA LEU A 115 -3.85 7.44 16.85
C LEU A 115 -3.55 8.89 17.28
N ALA A 116 -2.37 9.13 17.86
CA ALA A 116 -1.93 10.46 18.23
C ALA A 116 -1.20 11.20 17.10
N GLY A 117 -0.43 10.47 16.29
CA GLY A 117 0.43 11.04 15.26
C GLY A 117 -0.31 11.60 14.05
N ILE A 118 -1.40 10.96 13.61
CA ILE A 118 -2.18 11.43 12.45
C ILE A 118 -2.85 12.79 12.75
N PRO A 119 -3.59 12.99 13.86
CA PRO A 119 -4.15 14.31 14.19
C PRO A 119 -3.07 15.39 14.34
N LEU A 120 -1.95 15.07 15.00
CA LEU A 120 -0.83 16.00 15.15
C LEU A 120 -0.24 16.39 13.79
N GLY A 121 -0.04 15.42 12.91
CA GLY A 121 0.45 15.63 11.54
C GLY A 121 -0.49 16.51 10.73
N LEU A 122 -1.80 16.27 10.77
CA LEU A 122 -2.81 17.07 10.07
C LEU A 122 -2.77 18.54 10.53
N VAL A 123 -2.75 18.79 11.85
CA VAL A 123 -2.67 20.16 12.40
C VAL A 123 -1.36 20.84 11.99
N MET A 124 -0.24 20.11 12.02
CA MET A 124 1.05 20.62 11.57
C MET A 124 1.02 21.03 10.09
N PHE A 125 0.52 20.17 9.20
CA PHE A 125 0.44 20.47 7.76
C PHE A 125 -0.51 21.63 7.47
N GLN A 126 -1.64 21.71 8.15
CA GLN A 126 -2.55 22.85 8.04
C GLN A 126 -1.87 24.15 8.47
N SER A 127 -1.22 24.16 9.64
CA SER A 127 -0.53 25.35 10.17
C SER A 127 0.60 25.82 9.25
N ILE A 128 1.34 24.88 8.65
CA ILE A 128 2.37 25.18 7.66
C ILE A 128 1.72 25.79 6.41
N GLY A 129 0.67 25.17 5.88
CA GLY A 129 -0.05 25.66 4.70
C GLY A 129 -0.62 27.06 4.87
N GLU A 130 -1.20 27.37 6.03
CA GLU A 130 -1.69 28.71 6.38
C GLU A 130 -0.57 29.74 6.37
N ARG A 131 0.60 29.43 6.96
CA ARG A 131 1.75 30.34 6.95
C ARG A 131 2.31 30.57 5.55
N TYR A 132 2.36 29.54 4.71
CA TYR A 132 2.82 29.69 3.32
C TYR A 132 1.89 30.57 2.48
N GLN A 133 0.58 30.53 2.72
CA GLN A 133 -0.41 31.34 1.99
C GLN A 133 -0.35 32.84 2.34
N ILE A 134 0.21 33.18 3.50
CA ILE A 134 0.30 34.57 4.01
C ILE A 134 1.49 35.33 3.39
N PHE A 135 2.49 34.63 2.85
CA PHE A 135 3.61 35.20 2.10
C PHE A 135 3.32 35.22 0.60
#